data_AF-A0A7X5BYC8-F1
#
_entry.id   AF-A0A7X5BYC8-F1
#
_cell.length_a   1.000
_cell.length_b   1.000
_cell.length_c   1.000
_cell.angle_alpha   90.00
_cell.angle_beta   90.00
_cell.angle_gamma   90.00
#
_symmetry.space_group_name_H-M   'P 1'
#
loop_
_entity.id
_entity.type
_entity.pdbx_description
1 polymer ?
#
loop_
_entity_poly.entity_id
_entity_poly.type
_entity_poly.pdbx_seq_one_letter_code
_entity_poly.pdbx_strand_id
1 'polypeptide(L)'
;MQRELKKEQTRTRIKEAAMSLFSEQGYEPTTVEAIAKLAGVAKGTFFNYFSSKDDLLCDLQGIFAISEAGKLKDTPGPLVPRLQLLVFELVKRFEMNKPLTRALFQAMLSRDSALNTHNKLLNALSEALLPLILQAQENGEIRKDMPAEMLAQQAFQSYFGTLIIWAMEEGDEPLDTRMTMSFELFFKGIAPQ
;
A
#
# COMPACT_ATOMS: atom_id res chain seq x y z
N MET A 1 -11.28 -17.82 -20.97
CA MET A 1 -11.07 -18.34 -19.60
C MET A 1 -9.65 -18.87 -19.39
N GLN A 2 -9.16 -19.89 -20.12
CA GLN A 2 -7.80 -20.43 -19.94
C GLN A 2 -6.65 -19.43 -20.22
N ARG A 3 -6.82 -18.52 -21.20
CA ARG A 3 -5.81 -17.50 -21.52
C ARG A 3 -5.62 -16.46 -20.41
N GLU A 4 -6.72 -15.99 -19.81
CA GLU A 4 -6.67 -15.05 -18.67
C GLU A 4 -6.09 -15.71 -17.42
N LEU A 5 -6.44 -16.98 -17.15
CA LEU A 5 -5.84 -17.73 -16.04
C LEU A 5 -4.32 -17.86 -16.21
N LYS A 6 -3.85 -18.20 -17.41
CA LYS A 6 -2.41 -18.33 -17.71
C LYS A 6 -1.68 -16.99 -17.63
N LYS A 7 -2.37 -15.89 -17.99
CA LYS A 7 -1.87 -14.53 -17.84
C LYS A 7 -1.66 -14.21 -16.36
N GLU A 8 -2.67 -14.41 -15.52
CA GLU A 8 -2.56 -14.12 -14.08
C GLU A 8 -1.52 -15.01 -13.38
N GLN A 9 -1.46 -16.31 -13.70
CA GLN A 9 -0.41 -17.20 -13.19
C GLN A 9 1.00 -16.72 -13.54
N THR A 10 1.19 -16.18 -14.75
CA THR A 10 2.49 -15.64 -15.15
C THR A 10 2.80 -14.34 -14.42
N ARG A 11 1.80 -13.48 -14.25
CA ARG A 11 1.91 -12.26 -13.44
C ARG A 11 2.33 -12.57 -12.00
N THR A 12 1.72 -13.57 -11.38
CA THR A 12 2.05 -14.04 -10.03
C THR A 12 3.48 -14.57 -9.94
N ARG A 13 3.92 -15.42 -10.87
CA ARG A 13 5.31 -15.92 -10.88
C ARG A 13 6.35 -14.80 -10.98
N ILE A 14 6.07 -13.77 -11.78
CA ILE A 14 6.95 -12.60 -11.89
C ILE A 14 7.04 -11.84 -10.55
N LYS A 15 5.92 -11.68 -9.84
CA LYS A 15 5.86 -11.05 -8.52
C LYS A 15 6.62 -11.83 -7.45
N GLU A 16 6.41 -13.14 -7.39
CA GLU A 16 7.09 -14.03 -6.44
C GLU A 16 8.60 -14.00 -6.65
N ALA A 17 9.05 -14.08 -7.90
CA ALA A 17 10.47 -13.97 -8.25
C ALA A 17 11.06 -12.61 -7.83
N ALA A 18 10.35 -11.51 -8.09
CA ALA A 18 10.79 -10.19 -7.68
C ALA A 18 10.86 -10.05 -6.15
N MET A 19 9.86 -10.54 -5.42
CA MET A 19 9.88 -10.54 -3.95
C MET A 19 11.07 -11.32 -3.39
N SER A 20 11.36 -12.52 -3.93
CA SER A 20 12.53 -13.32 -3.50
C SER A 20 13.83 -12.53 -3.70
N LEU A 21 14.03 -11.96 -4.89
CA LEU A 21 15.24 -11.21 -5.21
C LEU A 21 15.36 -9.91 -4.40
N PHE A 22 14.26 -9.19 -4.19
CA PHE A 22 14.26 -7.99 -3.35
C PHE A 22 14.62 -8.32 -1.90
N SER A 23 14.17 -9.46 -1.38
CA SER A 23 14.51 -9.94 -0.04
C SER A 23 15.94 -10.45 0.09
N GLU A 24 16.47 -11.13 -0.92
CA GLU A 24 17.80 -11.75 -0.88
C GLU A 24 18.95 -10.76 -1.09
N GLN A 25 18.82 -9.85 -2.07
CA GLN A 25 19.92 -8.98 -2.51
C GLN A 25 19.54 -7.50 -2.50
N GLY A 26 18.29 -7.15 -2.17
CA GLY A 26 17.81 -5.78 -2.17
C GLY A 26 17.24 -5.33 -3.53
N TYR A 27 16.54 -4.20 -3.50
CA TYR A 27 15.81 -3.71 -4.67
C TYR A 27 16.72 -3.14 -5.76
N GLU A 28 17.64 -2.25 -5.40
CA GLU A 28 18.53 -1.59 -6.36
C GLU A 28 19.32 -2.57 -7.25
N PRO A 29 20.04 -3.56 -6.70
CA PRO A 29 20.82 -4.50 -7.53
C PRO A 29 19.97 -5.51 -8.30
N THR A 30 18.67 -5.62 -8.01
CA THR A 30 17.78 -6.53 -8.74
C THR A 30 17.42 -5.96 -10.10
N THR A 31 17.63 -6.76 -11.16
CA THR A 31 17.35 -6.37 -12.55
C THR A 31 16.10 -7.07 -13.10
N VAL A 32 15.47 -6.49 -14.13
CA VAL A 32 14.33 -7.11 -14.83
C VAL A 32 14.73 -8.46 -15.44
N GLU A 33 15.98 -8.58 -15.91
CA GLU A 33 16.57 -9.81 -16.42
C GLU A 33 16.61 -10.90 -15.36
N ALA A 34 17.06 -10.58 -14.15
CA ALA A 34 17.14 -11.53 -13.05
C ALA A 34 15.73 -11.99 -12.63
N ILE A 35 14.77 -11.06 -12.52
CA ILE A 35 13.37 -11.37 -12.21
C ILE A 35 12.77 -12.29 -13.28
N ALA A 36 12.92 -11.93 -14.57
CA ALA A 36 12.38 -12.72 -15.67
C ALA A 36 12.99 -14.14 -15.71
N LYS A 37 14.31 -14.24 -15.50
CA LYS A 37 15.03 -15.51 -15.44
C LYS A 37 14.50 -16.39 -14.30
N LEU A 38 14.37 -15.85 -13.09
CA LEU A 38 13.88 -16.59 -11.93
C LEU A 38 12.41 -16.99 -12.08
N ALA A 39 11.57 -16.14 -12.68
CA ALA A 39 10.17 -16.44 -12.97
C ALA A 39 9.96 -17.45 -14.12
N GLY A 40 11.04 -17.85 -14.82
CA GLY A 40 10.98 -18.76 -15.95
C GLY A 40 10.25 -18.16 -17.17
N VAL A 41 10.44 -16.86 -17.43
CA VAL A 41 9.85 -16.13 -18.57
C VAL A 41 10.93 -15.37 -19.35
N ALA A 42 10.64 -15.06 -20.61
CA ALA A 42 11.52 -14.19 -21.39
C ALA A 42 11.46 -12.74 -20.89
N LYS A 43 12.54 -11.97 -21.02
CA LYS A 43 12.57 -10.53 -20.67
C LYS A 43 11.43 -9.74 -21.34
N GLY A 44 11.17 -9.98 -22.63
CA GLY A 44 10.04 -9.34 -23.32
C GLY A 44 8.68 -9.71 -22.74
N THR A 45 8.54 -10.90 -22.15
CA THR A 45 7.31 -11.31 -21.47
C THR A 45 7.08 -10.50 -20.22
N PHE A 46 8.11 -10.14 -19.45
CA PHE A 46 7.98 -9.25 -18.29
C PHE A 46 7.27 -7.93 -18.66
N PHE A 47 7.71 -7.31 -19.75
CA PHE A 47 7.18 -6.01 -20.21
C PHE A 47 5.73 -6.09 -20.72
N ASN A 48 5.19 -7.29 -20.96
CA ASN A 48 3.76 -7.47 -21.23
C ASN A 48 2.89 -7.36 -19.97
N TYR A 49 3.49 -7.43 -18.78
CA TYR A 49 2.79 -7.38 -17.49
C TYR A 49 3.12 -6.12 -16.69
N PHE A 50 4.38 -5.66 -16.74
CA PHE A 50 4.85 -4.51 -15.96
C PHE A 50 5.72 -3.62 -16.83
N SER A 51 5.49 -2.32 -16.76
CA SER A 51 6.24 -1.37 -17.59
C SER A 51 7.68 -1.19 -17.12
N SER A 52 7.94 -1.43 -15.83
CA SER A 52 9.26 -1.35 -15.21
C SER A 52 9.34 -2.17 -13.92
N LYS A 53 10.54 -2.30 -13.35
CA LYS A 53 10.75 -2.83 -11.99
C LYS A 53 10.00 -2.00 -10.93
N ASP A 54 9.93 -0.69 -11.14
CA ASP A 54 9.24 0.23 -10.23
C ASP A 54 7.71 0.07 -10.27
N ASP A 55 7.14 -0.13 -11.46
CA ASP A 55 5.71 -0.41 -11.64
C ASP A 55 5.32 -1.74 -10.96
N LEU A 56 6.18 -2.76 -11.09
CA LEU A 56 6.03 -4.01 -10.35
C LEU A 56 6.09 -3.81 -8.83
N LEU A 57 7.02 -2.97 -8.34
CA LEU A 57 7.13 -2.69 -6.91
C LEU A 57 5.88 -1.97 -6.38
N CYS A 58 5.33 -1.02 -7.12
CA CYS A 58 4.08 -0.33 -6.78
C CYS A 58 2.92 -1.33 -6.64
N ASP A 59 2.80 -2.24 -7.60
CA ASP A 59 1.74 -3.26 -7.61
C ASP A 59 1.87 -4.26 -6.44
N LEU A 60 3.10 -4.67 -6.09
CA LEU A 60 3.37 -5.53 -4.93
C LEU A 60 2.92 -4.88 -3.60
N GLN A 61 3.24 -3.60 -3.40
CA GLN A 61 2.87 -2.88 -2.17
C GLN A 61 1.36 -2.62 -2.11
N GLY A 62 0.77 -2.27 -3.24
CA GLY A 62 -0.67 -2.08 -3.36
C GLY A 62 -1.50 -3.30 -2.97
N ILE A 63 -1.10 -4.48 -3.44
CA ILE A 63 -1.78 -5.74 -3.11
C ILE A 63 -1.75 -6.00 -1.61
N PHE A 64 -0.61 -5.77 -0.96
CA PHE A 64 -0.52 -5.95 0.47
C PHE A 64 -1.47 -4.99 1.20
N ALA A 65 -1.44 -3.71 0.88
CA ALA A 65 -2.30 -2.72 1.52
C ALA A 65 -3.79 -3.07 1.35
N ILE A 66 -4.20 -3.48 0.14
CA ILE A 66 -5.59 -3.88 -0.15
C ILE A 66 -5.96 -5.15 0.62
N SER A 67 -5.06 -6.14 0.68
CA SER A 67 -5.26 -7.37 1.44
C SER A 67 -5.47 -7.08 2.93
N GLU A 68 -4.62 -6.25 3.54
CA GLU A 68 -4.76 -5.87 4.96
C GLU A 68 -6.04 -5.05 5.21
N ALA A 69 -6.37 -4.10 4.33
CA ALA A 69 -7.62 -3.34 4.42
C ALA A 69 -8.86 -4.25 4.27
N GLY A 70 -8.80 -5.25 3.39
CA GLY A 70 -9.88 -6.23 3.20
C GLY A 70 -10.18 -7.04 4.46
N LYS A 71 -9.16 -7.37 5.26
CA LYS A 71 -9.34 -8.08 6.54
C LYS A 71 -10.16 -7.28 7.54
N LEU A 72 -10.15 -5.94 7.44
CA LEU A 72 -10.90 -5.11 8.36
C LEU A 72 -12.36 -5.54 8.42
N LYS A 73 -12.99 -5.82 7.28
CA LYS A 73 -14.41 -6.21 7.18
C LYS A 73 -14.78 -7.36 8.11
N ASP A 74 -13.90 -8.35 8.23
CA ASP A 74 -14.14 -9.57 9.00
C ASP A 74 -13.61 -9.47 10.44
N THR A 75 -12.82 -8.44 10.75
CA THR A 75 -12.33 -8.17 12.11
C THR A 75 -13.45 -7.57 12.96
N PRO A 76 -13.83 -8.20 14.08
CA PRO A 76 -14.89 -7.68 14.96
C PRO A 76 -14.43 -6.46 15.77
N GLY A 77 -15.41 -5.70 16.25
CA GLY A 77 -15.20 -4.57 17.16
C GLY A 77 -15.23 -3.19 16.49
N PRO A 78 -14.99 -2.12 17.28
CA PRO A 78 -15.10 -0.74 16.80
C PRO A 78 -14.08 -0.44 15.70
N LEU A 79 -14.42 0.49 14.81
CA LEU A 79 -13.61 0.82 13.64
C LEU A 79 -12.22 1.36 14.02
N VAL A 80 -12.15 2.26 15.01
CA VAL A 80 -10.88 2.92 15.37
C VAL A 80 -9.79 1.91 15.79
N PRO A 81 -10.02 0.97 16.73
CA PRO A 81 -9.06 -0.10 17.03
C PRO A 81 -8.66 -0.94 15.82
N ARG A 82 -9.62 -1.26 14.93
CA ARG A 82 -9.33 -2.03 13.70
C ARG A 82 -8.41 -1.26 12.75
N LEU A 83 -8.64 0.05 12.59
CA LEU A 83 -7.76 0.93 11.80
C LEU A 83 -6.37 1.07 12.43
N GLN A 84 -6.28 1.15 13.76
CA GLN A 84 -4.98 1.17 14.46
C GLN A 84 -4.17 -0.10 14.17
N LEU A 85 -4.80 -1.27 14.21
CA LEU A 85 -4.15 -2.54 13.88
C LEU A 85 -3.68 -2.58 12.42
N LEU A 86 -4.50 -2.11 11.48
CA LEU A 86 -4.10 -1.99 10.07
C LEU A 86 -2.86 -1.11 9.93
N VAL A 87 -2.88 0.10 10.49
CA VAL A 87 -1.76 1.04 10.40
C VAL A 87 -0.49 0.42 10.97
N PHE A 88 -0.58 -0.26 12.11
CA PHE A 88 0.55 -0.94 12.72
C PHE A 88 1.16 -2.02 11.82
N GLU A 89 0.34 -2.87 11.19
CA GLU A 89 0.82 -3.90 10.26
C GLU A 89 1.43 -3.30 8.98
N LEU A 90 0.84 -2.22 8.46
CA LEU A 90 1.40 -1.48 7.34
C LEU A 90 2.76 -0.88 7.71
N VAL A 91 2.86 -0.18 8.84
CA VAL A 91 4.10 0.45 9.33
C VAL A 91 5.22 -0.56 9.44
N LYS A 92 4.99 -1.69 10.10
CA LYS A 92 5.99 -2.76 10.23
C LYS A 92 6.55 -3.18 8.89
N ARG A 93 5.71 -3.32 7.87
CA ARG A 93 6.16 -3.75 6.54
C ARG A 93 7.03 -2.70 5.85
N PHE A 94 6.65 -1.43 5.90
CA PHE A 94 7.40 -0.35 5.23
C PHE A 94 8.67 0.05 5.97
N GLU A 95 8.66 -0.07 7.30
CA GLU A 95 9.80 0.27 8.15
C GLU A 95 10.96 -0.72 8.01
N MET A 96 10.66 -2.01 7.81
CA MET A 96 11.69 -3.04 7.58
C MET A 96 12.60 -2.75 6.37
N ASN A 97 12.21 -1.85 5.46
CA ASN A 97 13.05 -1.51 4.31
C ASN A 97 12.87 -0.05 3.87
N LYS A 98 13.28 0.91 4.70
CA LYS A 98 13.26 2.36 4.37
C LYS A 98 13.85 2.69 2.99
N PRO A 99 15.01 2.12 2.55
CA PRO A 99 15.53 2.37 1.21
C PRO A 99 14.58 1.91 0.08
N LEU A 100 13.92 0.75 0.25
CA LEU A 100 12.92 0.27 -0.71
C LEU A 100 11.70 1.19 -0.77
N THR A 101 11.22 1.62 0.39
CA THR A 101 10.10 2.57 0.50
C THR A 101 10.46 3.91 -0.15
N ARG A 102 11.70 4.38 0.02
CA ARG A 102 12.21 5.58 -0.66
C ARG A 102 12.25 5.41 -2.17
N ALA A 103 12.82 4.31 -2.68
CA ALA A 103 12.88 4.03 -4.11
C ALA A 103 11.48 3.98 -4.75
N LEU A 104 10.51 3.38 -4.06
CA LEU A 104 9.10 3.36 -4.46
C LEU A 104 8.55 4.78 -4.71
N PHE A 105 8.72 5.68 -3.74
CA PHE A 105 8.24 7.06 -3.86
C PHE A 105 8.98 7.87 -4.91
N GLN A 106 10.30 7.70 -5.02
CA GLN A 106 11.08 8.32 -6.08
C GLN A 106 10.57 7.92 -7.46
N ALA A 107 10.22 6.63 -7.64
CA ALA A 107 9.65 6.16 -8.88
C ALA A 107 8.25 6.72 -9.16
N MET A 108 7.39 6.85 -8.14
CA MET A 108 6.08 7.50 -8.29
C MET A 108 6.20 8.96 -8.74
N LEU A 109 7.18 9.70 -8.24
CA LEU A 109 7.40 11.09 -8.63
C LEU A 109 8.07 11.24 -10.00
N SER A 110 8.76 10.20 -10.49
CA SER A 110 9.58 10.26 -11.71
C SER A 110 8.96 9.53 -12.91
N ARG A 111 7.91 8.73 -12.72
CA ARG A 111 7.29 7.92 -13.78
C ARG A 111 5.77 7.93 -13.71
N ASP A 112 5.14 8.33 -14.82
CA ASP A 112 3.67 8.36 -14.95
C ASP A 112 3.03 6.99 -14.73
N SER A 113 3.65 5.89 -15.19
CA SER A 113 3.11 4.55 -15.01
C SER A 113 3.04 4.14 -13.54
N ALA A 114 4.12 4.36 -12.78
CA ALA A 114 4.17 4.08 -11.36
C ALA A 114 3.17 4.96 -10.58
N LEU A 115 3.09 6.25 -10.92
CA LEU A 115 2.11 7.17 -10.35
C LEU A 115 0.66 6.73 -10.63
N ASN A 116 0.36 6.31 -11.85
CA ASN A 116 -0.97 5.85 -12.24
C ASN A 116 -1.34 4.53 -11.55
N THR A 117 -0.41 3.58 -11.46
CA THR A 117 -0.60 2.34 -10.69
C THR A 117 -0.87 2.67 -9.23
N HIS A 118 -0.09 3.59 -8.65
CA HIS A 118 -0.29 4.05 -7.29
C HIS A 118 -1.67 4.69 -7.07
N ASN A 119 -2.07 5.66 -7.89
CA ASN A 119 -3.37 6.34 -7.78
C ASN A 119 -4.56 5.37 -7.83
N LYS A 120 -4.48 4.33 -8.69
CA LYS A 120 -5.52 3.28 -8.74
C LYS A 120 -5.61 2.51 -7.43
N LEU A 121 -4.47 2.20 -6.80
CA LEU A 121 -4.43 1.53 -5.51
C LEU A 121 -5.04 2.40 -4.40
N LEU A 122 -4.79 3.72 -4.44
CA LEU A 122 -5.38 4.65 -3.47
C LEU A 122 -6.90 4.69 -3.55
N ASN A 123 -7.43 4.76 -4.76
CA ASN A 123 -8.87 4.75 -4.98
C ASN A 123 -9.48 3.44 -4.46
N ALA A 124 -8.85 2.29 -4.76
CA ALA A 124 -9.32 0.99 -4.27
C ALA A 124 -9.31 0.88 -2.74
N LEU A 125 -8.28 1.43 -2.06
CA LEU A 125 -8.21 1.47 -0.60
C LEU A 125 -9.30 2.38 -0.01
N SER A 126 -9.51 3.55 -0.59
CA SER A 126 -10.57 4.47 -0.16
C SER A 126 -11.97 3.83 -0.32
N GLU A 127 -12.22 3.17 -1.44
CA GLU A 127 -13.44 2.40 -1.70
C GLU A 127 -13.63 1.25 -0.70
N ALA A 128 -12.55 0.58 -0.29
CA ALA A 128 -12.61 -0.48 0.71
C ALA A 128 -12.93 0.04 2.13
N LEU A 129 -12.51 1.26 2.47
CA LEU A 129 -12.76 1.88 3.77
C LEU A 129 -14.16 2.50 3.89
N LEU A 130 -14.73 3.00 2.78
CA LEU A 130 -16.02 3.67 2.76
C LEU A 130 -17.15 2.91 3.50
N PRO A 131 -17.44 1.63 3.22
CA PRO A 131 -18.51 0.90 3.90
C PRO A 131 -18.27 0.76 5.42
N LEU A 132 -17.00 0.70 5.84
CA LEU A 132 -16.64 0.60 7.25
C LEU A 132 -16.87 1.92 7.98
N ILE A 133 -16.57 3.04 7.32
CA ILE A 133 -16.81 4.38 7.84
C ILE A 133 -18.31 4.66 7.93
N LEU A 134 -19.09 4.31 6.91
CA LEU A 134 -20.56 4.43 6.95
C LEU A 134 -21.15 3.66 8.13
N GLN A 135 -20.72 2.41 8.33
CA GLN A 135 -21.16 1.59 9.46
C GLN A 135 -20.76 2.20 10.81
N ALA A 136 -19.53 2.70 10.93
CA ALA A 136 -19.06 3.34 12.15
C ALA A 136 -19.81 4.64 12.45
N GLN A 137 -20.17 5.40 11.41
CA GLN A 137 -21.08 6.54 11.53
C GLN A 137 -22.42 6.03 12.06
N GLU A 138 -23.11 5.10 11.40
CA GLU A 138 -24.41 4.57 11.85
C GLU A 138 -24.40 4.17 13.34
N ASN A 139 -23.37 3.43 13.76
CA ASN A 139 -23.15 2.97 15.14
C ASN A 139 -22.82 4.08 16.15
N GLY A 140 -22.54 5.30 15.69
CA GLY A 140 -22.14 6.43 16.55
C GLY A 140 -20.70 6.32 17.07
N GLU A 141 -19.86 5.53 16.41
CA GLU A 141 -18.44 5.35 16.76
C GLU A 141 -17.57 6.51 16.28
N ILE A 142 -18.02 7.22 15.25
CA ILE A 142 -17.34 8.39 14.67
C ILE A 142 -18.34 9.49 14.30
N ARG A 143 -17.84 10.71 14.11
CA ARG A 143 -18.63 11.90 13.76
C ARG A 143 -19.49 11.70 12.49
N LYS A 144 -20.70 12.28 12.50
CA LYS A 144 -21.70 12.17 11.43
C LYS A 144 -21.89 13.44 10.60
N ASP A 145 -21.28 14.55 11.03
CA ASP A 145 -21.40 15.87 10.40
C ASP A 145 -20.51 16.02 9.14
N MET A 146 -19.74 14.99 8.79
CA MET A 146 -18.84 14.97 7.63
C MET A 146 -19.17 13.79 6.71
N PRO A 147 -19.07 13.96 5.37
CA PRO A 147 -19.24 12.86 4.42
C PRO A 147 -18.26 11.71 4.66
N ALA A 148 -18.73 10.46 4.59
CA ALA A 148 -17.92 9.27 4.82
C ALA A 148 -16.74 9.16 3.82
N GLU A 149 -16.95 9.56 2.58
CA GLU A 149 -15.93 9.57 1.52
C GLU A 149 -14.78 10.50 1.88
N MET A 150 -15.08 11.68 2.46
CA MET A 150 -14.05 12.61 2.90
C MET A 150 -13.25 12.05 4.06
N LEU A 151 -13.91 11.38 5.02
CA LEU A 151 -13.21 10.72 6.13
C LEU A 151 -12.31 9.57 5.63
N ALA A 152 -12.77 8.78 4.64
CA ALA A 152 -11.98 7.71 4.02
C ALA A 152 -10.73 8.27 3.33
N GLN A 153 -10.90 9.32 2.53
CA GLN A 153 -9.79 9.98 1.84
C GLN A 153 -8.80 10.60 2.83
N GLN A 154 -9.30 11.24 3.89
CA GLN A 154 -8.43 11.86 4.90
C GLN A 154 -7.61 10.82 5.66
N ALA A 155 -8.21 9.67 6.03
CA ALA A 155 -7.47 8.56 6.67
C ALA A 155 -6.29 8.12 5.81
N PHE A 156 -6.54 7.97 4.50
CA PHE A 156 -5.52 7.59 3.55
C PHE A 156 -4.44 8.68 3.39
N GLN A 157 -4.83 9.95 3.23
CA GLN A 157 -3.89 11.06 3.08
C GLN A 157 -2.99 11.23 4.29
N SER A 158 -3.54 11.09 5.50
CA SER A 158 -2.76 11.14 6.75
C SER A 158 -1.72 10.02 6.81
N TYR A 159 -2.09 8.78 6.45
CA TYR A 159 -1.13 7.68 6.33
C TYR A 159 -0.05 7.98 5.29
N PHE A 160 -0.49 8.27 4.06
CA PHE A 160 0.40 8.38 2.91
C PHE A 160 1.36 9.56 3.03
N GLY A 161 0.85 10.72 3.48
CA GLY A 161 1.63 11.92 3.73
C GLY A 161 2.73 11.69 4.78
N THR A 162 2.40 11.02 5.87
CA THR A 162 3.40 10.67 6.89
C THR A 162 4.44 9.69 6.36
N LEU A 163 4.02 8.69 5.58
CA LEU A 163 4.91 7.67 5.02
C LEU A 163 5.91 8.27 4.01
N ILE A 164 5.44 9.13 3.11
CA ILE A 164 6.31 9.73 2.08
C ILE A 164 7.34 10.69 2.72
N ILE A 165 6.92 11.53 3.66
CA ILE A 165 7.82 12.46 4.35
C ILE A 165 8.89 11.67 5.11
N TRP A 166 8.48 10.65 5.89
CA TRP A 166 9.41 9.77 6.59
C TRP A 166 10.41 9.08 5.66
N ALA A 167 9.95 8.57 4.52
CA ALA A 167 10.82 7.86 3.59
C ALA A 167 11.82 8.79 2.89
N MET A 168 11.44 10.03 2.60
CA MET A 168 12.29 11.00 1.90
C MET A 168 13.33 11.66 2.82
N GLU A 169 13.06 11.74 4.12
CA GLU A 169 14.00 12.35 5.07
C GLU A 169 15.21 11.45 5.38
N GLU A 170 16.34 12.11 5.64
CA GLU A 170 17.60 11.49 6.07
C GLU A 170 17.62 11.10 7.56
N GLY A 171 16.63 11.55 8.34
CA GLY A 171 16.55 11.24 9.77
C GLY A 171 16.30 9.77 10.08
N ASP A 172 16.69 9.35 11.27
CA ASP A 172 16.56 7.97 11.77
C ASP A 172 15.32 7.78 12.67
N GLU A 173 14.40 8.74 12.69
CA GLU A 173 13.17 8.61 13.46
C GLU A 173 12.38 7.39 12.96
N PRO A 174 12.00 6.46 13.85
CA PRO A 174 11.16 5.32 13.52
C PRO A 174 9.82 5.73 12.89
N LEU A 175 9.34 4.94 11.92
CA LEU A 175 8.08 5.23 11.23
C LEU A 175 6.89 5.13 12.20
N ASP A 176 6.94 4.15 13.11
CA ASP A 176 5.91 3.92 14.13
C ASP A 176 5.65 5.15 14.99
N THR A 177 6.70 5.88 15.36
CA THR A 177 6.63 7.07 16.22
C THR A 177 5.91 8.19 15.48
N ARG A 178 6.28 8.46 14.23
CA ARG A 178 5.62 9.48 13.39
C ARG A 178 4.17 9.15 13.08
N MET A 179 3.90 7.88 12.78
CA MET A 179 2.56 7.41 12.45
C MET A 179 1.65 7.48 13.66
N THR A 180 2.14 7.15 14.85
CA THR A 180 1.39 7.28 16.11
C THR A 180 0.89 8.72 16.31
N MET A 181 1.78 9.71 16.20
CA MET A 181 1.40 11.12 16.36
C MET A 181 0.42 11.58 15.28
N SER A 182 0.68 11.20 14.02
CA SER A 182 -0.16 11.60 12.87
C SER A 182 -1.57 11.03 12.97
N PHE A 183 -1.68 9.75 13.35
CA PHE A 183 -2.96 9.07 13.49
C PHE A 183 -3.70 9.45 14.77
N GLU A 184 -3.01 9.81 15.85
CA GLU A 184 -3.67 10.33 17.05
C GLU A 184 -4.51 11.59 16.72
N LEU A 185 -3.95 12.51 15.93
CA LEU A 185 -4.67 13.70 15.47
C LEU A 185 -5.88 13.33 14.60
N PHE A 186 -5.71 12.39 13.67
CA PHE A 186 -6.80 11.89 12.84
C PHE A 186 -7.93 11.26 13.69
N PHE A 187 -7.59 10.35 14.61
CA PHE A 187 -8.58 9.67 15.45
C PHE A 187 -9.33 10.62 16.38
N LYS A 188 -8.63 11.60 16.96
CA LYS A 188 -9.28 12.68 17.73
C LYS A 188 -10.22 13.51 16.84
N GLY A 189 -9.82 13.78 15.60
CA GLY A 189 -10.61 14.56 14.65
C GLY A 189 -11.88 13.88 14.14
N ILE A 190 -11.95 12.54 14.18
CA ILE A 190 -13.13 11.76 13.75
C ILE A 190 -13.99 11.26 14.92
N ALA A 191 -13.59 11.53 16.17
CA ALA A 191 -14.34 11.09 17.35
C ALA A 191 -15.81 11.55 17.30
N PRO A 192 -16.75 10.82 17.91
CA PRO A 192 -18.15 11.23 18.02
C PRO A 192 -18.26 12.62 18.66
N GLN A 193 -19.18 13.44 18.15
CA GLN A 193 -19.54 14.73 18.73
C GLN A 193 -20.73 14.59 19.67
#